data_AF-A0A165E5Y9-F1
#
_entry.id   AF-A0A165E5Y9-F1
#
_cell.length_a   1.000
_cell.length_b   1.000
_cell.length_c   1.000
_cell.angle_alpha   90.00
_cell.angle_beta   90.00
_cell.angle_gamma   90.00
#
_symmetry.space_group_name_H-M   'P 1'
#
loop_
_entity.id
_entity.type
_entity.pdbx_description
1 polymer ?
#
loop_
_entity_poly.entity_id
_entity_poly.type
_entity_poly.pdbx_seq_one_letter_code
_entity_poly.pdbx_strand_id
1 'polypeptide(L)'
;MSSGRSEKSSSGGWSGVVSIDASGAAGRRRRVSSLCARSDARIWTFPTLTSRRPLSSSSPCPIRSLGSDDLARPKSPTSATGLHARDVPRKKTLNDLYVQLSSQDHPASSKRDQIATLGEIVNPADGDLERSIYAAASVSIYEDAMAVVLSQALEIENEMGWWADVEASRWDTLYYFISMLPVRLLRAVDTIFTTLRDNGIPLSEAVKNPASVLSLVQNTVGPSALRGALYPRAPKRLSLTASPLALSRAECAAHRRELETLRDERAELLGLLARMRTSFNPQAPMPFIESIKTAFVLEKAPSRPNQQGRARAMSLAPPTLSSTLRKLALVILPAHQSAHADSISDLKRPHTLVRVWPELLLAPPLVWAGFHYAAGLRVGLRDAVDTIKGFWSNYVVAPAKEILDT
;
A
#
# COMPACT_ATOMS: atom_id res chain seq x y z
N MET A 1 -8.70 -26.72 73.41
CA MET A 1 -9.36 -25.97 74.51
C MET A 1 -8.57 -24.70 74.75
N SER A 2 -9.28 -23.56 74.84
CA SER A 2 -8.84 -22.19 75.19
C SER A 2 -7.76 -21.54 74.32
N SER A 3 -8.09 -20.56 73.47
CA SER A 3 -8.51 -19.16 73.78
C SER A 3 -7.33 -18.26 74.14
N GLY A 4 -7.19 -17.12 73.46
CA GLY A 4 -6.29 -16.05 73.92
C GLY A 4 -5.90 -14.99 72.89
N ARG A 5 -6.86 -14.12 72.56
CA ARG A 5 -6.76 -12.86 71.81
C ARG A 5 -5.83 -11.84 72.52
N SER A 6 -5.05 -11.04 71.78
CA SER A 6 -5.08 -9.56 71.76
C SER A 6 -3.78 -8.88 71.25
N GLU A 7 -3.97 -7.97 70.30
CA GLU A 7 -3.37 -6.62 70.14
C GLU A 7 -1.87 -6.33 70.36
N LYS A 8 -1.23 -5.68 69.35
CA LYS A 8 -0.92 -4.23 69.27
C LYS A 8 0.38 -3.92 68.50
N SER A 9 0.26 -2.93 67.60
CA SER A 9 1.16 -1.79 67.38
C SER A 9 2.61 -1.99 66.90
N SER A 10 2.92 -1.50 65.69
CA SER A 10 4.01 -0.55 65.39
C SER A 10 4.02 -0.27 63.88
N SER A 11 3.56 0.88 63.39
CA SER A 11 4.30 2.15 63.19
C SER A 11 5.44 2.07 62.16
N GLY A 12 5.37 2.94 61.14
CA GLY A 12 6.40 3.10 60.10
C GLY A 12 5.86 3.69 58.79
N GLY A 13 5.44 4.95 58.82
CA GLY A 13 5.09 5.71 57.61
C GLY A 13 6.31 6.41 57.00
N TRP A 14 6.35 6.51 55.67
CA TRP A 14 7.08 7.55 54.94
C TRP A 14 6.19 8.06 53.81
N SER A 15 5.76 9.32 53.95
CA SER A 15 5.04 10.10 52.95
C SER A 15 6.06 10.91 52.15
N GLY A 16 6.00 10.84 50.82
CA GLY A 16 6.83 11.61 49.91
C GLY A 16 5.95 12.22 48.82
N VAL A 17 5.24 13.30 49.17
CA VAL A 17 4.49 14.14 48.23
C VAL A 17 5.46 15.18 47.68
N VAL A 18 5.77 15.09 46.39
CA VAL A 18 6.46 16.15 45.64
C VAL A 18 5.39 16.95 44.90
N SER A 19 5.11 18.14 45.41
CA SER A 19 4.42 19.20 44.67
C SER A 19 5.42 19.87 43.73
N ILE A 20 5.05 20.05 42.46
CA ILE A 20 5.75 20.95 41.54
C ILE A 20 4.74 22.01 41.11
N ASP A 21 5.04 23.23 41.55
CA ASP A 21 4.29 24.44 41.28
C ASP A 21 4.32 24.84 39.81
N ALA A 22 3.16 25.31 39.37
CA ALA A 22 2.95 26.04 38.14
C ALA A 22 3.23 27.53 38.36
N SER A 23 4.11 28.13 37.55
CA SER A 23 4.02 29.57 37.26
C SER A 23 4.82 29.97 36.02
N GLY A 24 4.15 30.70 35.13
CA GLY A 24 4.79 31.78 34.36
C GLY A 24 5.27 31.47 32.95
N ALA A 25 4.46 31.82 31.94
CA ALA A 25 4.90 32.65 30.81
C ALA A 25 3.72 32.96 29.87
N ALA A 26 3.08 34.10 30.09
CA ALA A 26 2.12 34.69 29.18
C ALA A 26 2.85 35.32 27.98
N GLY A 27 2.84 34.64 26.84
CA GLY A 27 3.38 35.13 25.57
C GLY A 27 2.28 35.61 24.62
N ARG A 28 1.99 36.92 24.64
CA ARG A 28 1.22 37.63 23.59
C ARG A 28 1.81 37.33 22.20
N ARG A 29 1.04 36.76 21.29
CA ARG A 29 1.27 36.93 19.84
C ARG A 29 -0.01 37.36 19.12
N ARG A 30 0.18 38.40 18.33
CA ARG A 30 -0.80 39.23 17.65
C ARG A 30 -1.52 38.44 16.56
N ARG A 31 -2.83 38.71 16.46
CA ARG A 31 -3.64 38.48 15.27
C ARG A 31 -3.01 39.22 14.09
N VAL A 32 -2.79 38.52 12.99
CA VAL A 32 -2.78 39.13 11.67
C VAL A 32 -3.96 38.55 10.92
N SER A 33 -5.01 39.35 10.88
CA SER A 33 -6.13 39.19 9.97
C SER A 33 -5.63 39.45 8.56
N SER A 34 -5.84 38.53 7.63
CA SER A 34 -6.01 38.89 6.22
C SER A 34 -7.16 38.07 5.66
N LEU A 35 -8.28 38.78 5.49
CA LEU A 35 -9.32 38.43 4.54
C LEU A 35 -8.75 38.58 3.14
N CYS A 36 -8.95 37.59 2.28
CA CYS A 36 -9.25 37.86 0.88
C CYS A 36 -10.17 36.75 0.36
N ALA A 37 -11.38 37.17 0.02
CA ALA A 37 -12.42 36.40 -0.64
C ALA A 37 -12.17 36.30 -2.15
N ARG A 38 -12.55 35.16 -2.74
CA ARG A 38 -13.06 34.94 -4.12
C ARG A 38 -13.12 33.42 -4.29
N SER A 39 -14.27 32.75 -4.21
CA SER A 39 -15.43 32.80 -5.12
C SER A 39 -15.00 32.80 -6.59
N ASP A 40 -14.81 31.60 -7.14
CA ASP A 40 -15.08 31.29 -8.55
C ASP A 40 -15.40 29.81 -8.66
N ALA A 41 -16.71 29.52 -8.68
CA ALA A 41 -17.25 28.24 -9.10
C ALA A 41 -17.08 28.13 -10.62
N ARG A 42 -16.08 27.36 -11.08
CA ARG A 42 -16.04 26.90 -12.47
C ARG A 42 -16.61 25.51 -12.55
N ILE A 43 -17.83 25.49 -13.06
CA ILE A 43 -18.54 24.34 -13.61
C ILE A 43 -17.64 23.72 -14.68
N TRP A 44 -17.10 22.53 -14.42
CA TRP A 44 -16.54 21.66 -15.45
C TRP A 44 -17.63 20.67 -15.84
N THR A 45 -18.28 20.96 -16.97
CA THR A 45 -19.10 20.00 -17.70
C THR A 45 -18.19 19.03 -18.43
N PHE A 46 -18.35 17.74 -18.15
CA PHE A 46 -17.77 16.64 -18.92
C PHE A 46 -18.58 16.42 -20.20
N PRO A 47 -17.94 16.23 -21.37
CA PRO A 47 -18.58 15.52 -22.46
C PRO A 47 -18.26 14.03 -22.37
N THR A 48 -19.31 13.25 -22.13
CA THR A 48 -19.40 11.83 -22.45
C THR A 48 -19.31 11.64 -23.96
N LEU A 49 -18.33 10.89 -24.45
CA LEU A 49 -18.38 10.30 -25.80
C LEU A 49 -17.84 8.86 -25.78
N THR A 50 -18.80 7.95 -25.65
CA THR A 50 -18.77 6.63 -26.28
C THR A 50 -18.52 6.76 -27.78
N SER A 51 -17.48 6.11 -28.33
CA SER A 51 -17.60 5.53 -29.67
C SER A 51 -16.51 4.51 -29.98
N ARG A 52 -16.92 3.54 -30.79
CA ARG A 52 -16.30 2.28 -31.19
C ARG A 52 -15.07 2.46 -32.09
N ARG A 53 -14.24 1.42 -32.09
CA ARG A 53 -13.21 1.08 -33.11
C ARG A 53 -13.74 1.18 -34.56
N PRO A 54 -12.86 1.29 -35.56
CA PRO A 54 -12.42 0.06 -36.26
C PRO A 54 -10.93 0.03 -36.66
N LEU A 55 -10.51 -1.18 -37.07
CA LEU A 55 -9.23 -1.62 -37.61
C LEU A 55 -8.93 -1.05 -39.01
N SER A 56 -7.64 -0.79 -39.30
CA SER A 56 -6.98 -0.89 -40.63
C SER A 56 -5.49 -0.57 -40.45
N SER A 57 -4.57 -1.53 -40.52
CA SER A 57 -3.88 -2.10 -41.70
C SER A 57 -2.75 -1.23 -42.27
N SER A 58 -1.59 -1.87 -42.50
CA SER A 58 -0.48 -1.52 -43.42
C SER A 58 0.33 -0.27 -43.04
N SER A 59 1.67 -0.22 -43.00
CA SER A 59 2.71 -0.88 -43.80
C SER A 59 4.09 -0.81 -43.11
N PRO A 60 5.07 -1.62 -43.55
CA PRO A 60 6.41 -1.70 -42.98
C PRO A 60 7.41 -0.74 -43.66
N CYS A 61 8.37 -0.22 -42.90
CA CYS A 61 9.51 0.54 -43.43
C CYS A 61 10.82 -0.27 -43.30
N PRO A 62 11.79 -0.03 -44.21
CA PRO A 62 12.68 -1.08 -44.67
C PRO A 62 14.07 -1.08 -44.03
N ILE A 63 14.62 -2.28 -44.01
CA ILE A 63 16.01 -2.63 -43.72
C ILE A 63 16.91 -1.97 -44.76
N ARG A 64 17.85 -1.14 -44.32
CA ARG A 64 18.92 -0.57 -45.15
C ARG A 64 20.18 -1.41 -44.98
N SER A 65 20.48 -2.19 -46.01
CA SER A 65 21.76 -2.84 -46.23
C SER A 65 22.80 -1.83 -46.71
N LEU A 66 23.91 -1.78 -45.99
CA LEU A 66 25.21 -1.21 -46.35
C LEU A 66 26.19 -2.18 -45.68
N GLY A 67 27.16 -2.78 -46.30
CA GLY A 67 27.93 -2.43 -47.49
C GLY A 67 29.24 -3.17 -47.24
N SER A 68 29.46 -4.23 -48.01
CA SER A 68 30.69 -5.01 -47.99
C SER A 68 31.78 -4.14 -48.59
N ASP A 69 32.89 -3.93 -47.88
CA ASP A 69 34.15 -3.57 -48.51
C ASP A 69 35.31 -4.19 -47.72
N ASP A 70 36.02 -5.04 -48.46
CA ASP A 70 37.30 -5.63 -48.16
C ASP A 70 38.35 -4.56 -47.83
N LEU A 71 39.29 -4.86 -46.91
CA LEU A 71 40.73 -4.73 -47.15
C LEU A 71 41.58 -5.10 -45.93
N ALA A 72 42.64 -5.87 -46.23
CA ALA A 72 43.95 -5.88 -45.58
C ALA A 72 44.15 -6.64 -44.24
N ARG A 73 44.46 -7.92 -44.43
CA ARG A 73 45.35 -8.79 -43.64
C ARG A 73 46.76 -8.17 -43.45
N PRO A 74 47.39 -8.37 -42.27
CA PRO A 74 48.78 -8.86 -42.24
C PRO A 74 48.94 -9.99 -41.22
N LYS A 75 49.26 -11.21 -41.67
CA LYS A 75 50.58 -11.88 -41.53
C LYS A 75 51.18 -11.81 -40.12
N SER A 76 51.04 -12.93 -39.42
CA SER A 76 51.85 -13.35 -38.28
C SER A 76 53.32 -13.58 -38.65
N PRO A 77 54.20 -13.59 -37.64
CA PRO A 77 55.26 -14.57 -37.58
C PRO A 77 55.20 -15.43 -36.29
N THR A 78 55.60 -16.68 -36.49
CA THR A 78 55.59 -17.82 -35.56
C THR A 78 56.87 -17.90 -34.74
N SER A 79 56.77 -18.58 -33.59
CA SER A 79 57.83 -19.19 -32.75
C SER A 79 58.44 -18.26 -31.68
N ALA A 80 58.64 -18.65 -30.42
CA ALA A 80 58.90 -19.98 -29.88
C ALA A 80 58.61 -20.08 -28.36
N THR A 81 58.22 -21.31 -27.94
CA THR A 81 58.66 -22.02 -26.73
C THR A 81 58.41 -21.43 -25.33
N GLY A 82 57.42 -22.03 -24.65
CA GLY A 82 57.66 -22.80 -23.43
C GLY A 82 57.68 -22.05 -22.10
N LEU A 83 56.54 -22.06 -21.38
CA LEU A 83 56.47 -22.53 -20.00
C LEU A 83 55.01 -22.75 -19.60
N HIS A 84 54.69 -24.01 -19.33
CA HIS A 84 53.45 -24.45 -18.73
C HIS A 84 53.27 -23.80 -17.35
N ALA A 85 52.21 -23.00 -17.21
CA ALA A 85 51.59 -22.74 -15.91
C ALA A 85 50.06 -22.73 -16.09
N ARG A 86 49.40 -23.53 -15.26
CA ARG A 86 47.97 -23.85 -15.26
C ARG A 86 47.12 -22.62 -14.89
N ASP A 87 46.58 -21.87 -15.86
CA ASP A 87 45.58 -20.81 -15.56
C ASP A 87 44.40 -20.70 -16.56
N VAL A 88 44.34 -21.58 -17.55
CA VAL A 88 43.34 -21.50 -18.64
C VAL A 88 41.89 -21.90 -18.27
N PRO A 89 41.57 -22.73 -17.25
CA PRO A 89 40.18 -23.07 -16.98
C PRO A 89 39.39 -21.96 -16.26
N ARG A 90 40.06 -21.08 -15.48
CA ARG A 90 39.39 -20.06 -14.65
C ARG A 90 38.90 -18.84 -15.43
N LYS A 91 39.61 -18.44 -16.48
CA LYS A 91 39.20 -17.32 -17.34
C LYS A 91 37.97 -17.67 -18.19
N LYS A 92 37.84 -18.93 -18.62
CA LYS A 92 36.64 -19.41 -19.34
C LYS A 92 35.41 -19.43 -18.43
N THR A 93 35.53 -19.96 -17.21
CA THR A 93 34.40 -19.95 -16.26
C THR A 93 33.98 -18.53 -15.86
N LEU A 94 34.90 -17.58 -15.73
CA LEU A 94 34.56 -16.19 -15.43
C LEU A 94 33.90 -15.46 -16.60
N ASN A 95 34.33 -15.73 -17.84
CA ASN A 95 33.70 -15.15 -19.02
C ASN A 95 32.31 -15.77 -19.24
N ASP A 96 32.16 -17.07 -19.01
CA ASP A 96 30.85 -17.74 -19.02
C ASP A 96 29.93 -17.16 -17.94
N LEU A 97 30.44 -16.89 -16.72
CA LEU A 97 29.67 -16.24 -15.66
C LEU A 97 29.34 -14.77 -15.96
N TYR A 98 30.24 -14.03 -16.61
CA TYR A 98 29.95 -12.67 -17.08
C TYR A 98 28.85 -12.68 -18.14
N VAL A 99 28.94 -13.60 -19.11
CA VAL A 99 27.90 -13.82 -20.13
C VAL A 99 26.59 -14.24 -19.46
N GLN A 100 26.63 -15.08 -18.43
CA GLN A 100 25.47 -15.55 -17.66
C GLN A 100 24.84 -14.46 -16.77
N LEU A 101 25.63 -13.51 -16.25
CA LEU A 101 25.13 -12.30 -15.59
C LEU A 101 24.55 -11.30 -16.59
N SER A 102 25.13 -11.22 -17.79
CA SER A 102 24.68 -10.31 -18.85
C SER A 102 23.43 -10.83 -19.56
N SER A 103 23.19 -12.15 -19.55
CA SER A 103 21.95 -12.75 -20.02
C SER A 103 20.83 -12.47 -19.00
N GLN A 104 20.18 -11.32 -19.20
CA GLN A 104 18.94 -10.92 -18.55
C GLN A 104 17.87 -12.01 -18.75
N ASP A 105 17.50 -12.77 -17.71
CA ASP A 105 16.13 -13.30 -17.51
C ASP A 105 15.95 -14.18 -16.24
N HIS A 106 16.98 -14.36 -15.42
CA HIS A 106 16.82 -15.17 -14.19
C HIS A 106 16.04 -14.45 -13.07
N PRO A 107 15.24 -15.19 -12.25
CA PRO A 107 14.50 -14.64 -11.12
C PRO A 107 15.45 -13.95 -10.13
N ALA A 108 15.01 -12.81 -9.57
CA ALA A 108 15.83 -11.91 -8.75
C ALA A 108 16.50 -12.58 -7.53
N SER A 109 15.95 -13.70 -7.02
CA SER A 109 16.59 -14.50 -5.96
C SER A 109 17.86 -15.20 -6.44
N SER A 110 17.86 -15.77 -7.65
CA SER A 110 19.02 -16.49 -8.21
C SER A 110 20.19 -15.55 -8.52
N LYS A 111 19.91 -14.32 -8.97
CA LYS A 111 20.94 -13.30 -9.23
C LYS A 111 21.66 -12.87 -7.94
N ARG A 112 20.93 -12.74 -6.81
CA ARG A 112 21.50 -12.36 -5.50
C ARG A 112 22.46 -13.43 -4.97
N ASP A 113 22.09 -14.70 -5.11
CA ASP A 113 22.92 -15.82 -4.66
C ASP A 113 24.19 -15.96 -5.53
N GLN A 114 24.07 -15.72 -6.85
CA GLN A 114 25.21 -15.71 -7.77
C GLN A 114 26.20 -14.57 -7.48
N ILE A 115 25.72 -13.37 -7.16
CA ILE A 115 26.57 -12.24 -6.74
C ILE A 115 27.30 -12.56 -5.41
N ALA A 116 26.64 -13.28 -4.49
CA ALA A 116 27.28 -13.74 -3.26
C ALA A 116 28.37 -14.81 -3.50
N THR A 117 28.17 -15.71 -4.47
CA THR A 117 29.19 -16.71 -4.84
C THR A 117 30.36 -16.10 -5.62
N LEU A 118 30.10 -15.08 -6.44
CA LEU A 118 31.14 -14.37 -7.20
C LEU A 118 32.14 -13.63 -6.31
N GLY A 119 31.69 -13.10 -5.16
CA GLY A 119 32.57 -12.45 -4.19
C GLY A 119 33.57 -13.40 -3.50
N GLU A 120 33.31 -14.71 -3.53
CA GLU A 120 34.14 -15.73 -2.85
C GLU A 120 35.14 -16.39 -3.81
N ILE A 121 34.88 -16.35 -5.12
CA ILE A 121 35.70 -17.05 -6.13
C ILE A 121 36.78 -16.15 -6.74
N VAL A 122 36.73 -14.82 -6.56
CA VAL A 122 37.71 -13.90 -7.18
C VAL A 122 38.94 -13.70 -6.29
N ASN A 123 40.12 -14.11 -6.78
CA ASN A 123 41.41 -13.85 -6.13
C ASN A 123 41.91 -12.42 -6.47
N PRO A 124 42.60 -11.73 -5.54
CA PRO A 124 42.98 -10.32 -5.64
C PRO A 124 44.12 -9.99 -6.64
N ALA A 125 44.53 -10.93 -7.50
CA ALA A 125 45.68 -10.75 -8.38
C ALA A 125 45.36 -10.02 -9.70
N ASP A 126 44.10 -10.04 -10.15
CA ASP A 126 43.66 -9.46 -11.43
C ASP A 126 42.78 -8.22 -11.18
N GLY A 127 43.42 -7.10 -10.81
CA GLY A 127 42.72 -5.87 -10.37
C GLY A 127 41.75 -5.26 -11.40
N ASP A 128 42.01 -5.42 -12.71
CA ASP A 128 41.12 -4.87 -13.75
C ASP A 128 39.87 -5.74 -13.99
N LEU A 129 40.01 -7.06 -13.88
CA LEU A 129 38.87 -7.98 -13.98
C LEU A 129 37.94 -7.81 -12.77
N GLU A 130 38.50 -7.71 -11.57
CA GLU A 130 37.75 -7.48 -10.33
C GLU A 130 36.91 -6.19 -10.42
N ARG A 131 37.48 -5.10 -10.95
CA ARG A 131 36.76 -3.83 -11.17
C ARG A 131 35.58 -3.99 -12.14
N SER A 132 35.78 -4.71 -13.25
CA SER A 132 34.71 -4.94 -14.23
C SER A 132 33.54 -5.74 -13.67
N ILE A 133 33.84 -6.75 -12.83
CA ILE A 133 32.82 -7.58 -12.16
C ILE A 133 32.05 -6.75 -11.14
N TYR A 134 32.73 -5.94 -10.32
CA TYR A 134 32.05 -5.06 -9.36
C TYR A 134 31.25 -3.95 -10.02
N ALA A 135 31.74 -3.39 -11.13
CA ALA A 135 30.97 -2.44 -11.93
C ALA A 135 29.67 -3.10 -12.43
N ALA A 136 29.75 -4.30 -13.01
CA ALA A 136 28.58 -5.05 -13.45
C ALA A 136 27.61 -5.38 -12.29
N ALA A 137 28.13 -5.84 -11.14
CA ALA A 137 27.32 -6.13 -9.95
C ALA A 137 26.66 -4.88 -9.37
N SER A 138 27.33 -3.72 -9.41
CA SER A 138 26.74 -2.46 -8.95
C SER A 138 25.61 -1.98 -9.87
N VAL A 139 25.74 -2.21 -11.19
CA VAL A 139 24.69 -1.90 -12.17
C VAL A 139 23.48 -2.82 -11.96
N SER A 140 23.69 -4.12 -11.74
CA SER A 140 22.57 -5.05 -11.50
C SER A 140 21.83 -4.74 -10.20
N ILE A 141 22.56 -4.40 -9.13
CA ILE A 141 21.94 -3.99 -7.86
C ILE A 141 21.19 -2.66 -8.00
N TYR A 142 21.70 -1.73 -8.81
CA TYR A 142 21.00 -0.50 -9.14
C TYR A 142 19.71 -0.75 -9.94
N GLU A 143 19.77 -1.63 -10.95
CA GLU A 143 18.60 -2.04 -11.73
C GLU A 143 17.53 -2.67 -10.83
N ASP A 144 17.93 -3.61 -9.96
CA ASP A 144 17.04 -4.22 -8.97
C ASP A 144 16.44 -3.17 -8.02
N ALA A 145 17.26 -2.24 -7.50
CA ALA A 145 16.79 -1.17 -6.63
C ALA A 145 15.76 -0.28 -7.31
N MET A 146 16.02 0.13 -8.56
CA MET A 146 15.10 0.94 -9.37
C MET A 146 13.79 0.19 -9.65
N ALA A 147 13.89 -1.08 -10.06
CA ALA A 147 12.72 -1.92 -10.33
C ALA A 147 11.83 -2.09 -9.08
N VAL A 148 12.44 -2.28 -7.91
CA VAL A 148 11.72 -2.37 -6.63
C VAL A 148 11.01 -1.06 -6.31
N VAL A 149 11.68 0.09 -6.34
CA VAL A 149 11.04 1.37 -6.01
C VAL A 149 9.95 1.71 -7.03
N LEU A 150 10.15 1.41 -8.31
CA LEU A 150 9.14 1.60 -9.34
C LEU A 150 7.91 0.71 -9.10
N SER A 151 8.11 -0.57 -8.76
CA SER A 151 7.01 -1.48 -8.43
C SER A 151 6.20 -1.01 -7.23
N GLN A 152 6.87 -0.47 -6.20
CA GLN A 152 6.22 0.11 -5.02
C GLN A 152 5.42 1.37 -5.38
N ALA A 153 5.98 2.25 -6.23
CA ALA A 153 5.29 3.45 -6.69
C ALA A 153 4.02 3.10 -7.49
N LEU A 154 4.07 2.07 -8.34
CA LEU A 154 2.92 1.58 -9.10
C LEU A 154 1.86 0.94 -8.19
N GLU A 155 2.26 0.20 -7.15
CA GLU A 155 1.33 -0.33 -6.14
C GLU A 155 0.60 0.80 -5.41
N ILE A 156 1.33 1.83 -4.98
CA ILE A 156 0.75 3.02 -4.35
C ILE A 156 -0.23 3.73 -5.29
N GLU A 157 0.14 3.96 -6.55
CA GLU A 157 -0.72 4.64 -7.53
C GLU A 157 -2.01 3.84 -7.78
N ASN A 158 -1.93 2.51 -7.87
CA ASN A 158 -3.11 1.66 -8.03
C ASN A 158 -4.06 1.74 -6.82
N GLU A 159 -3.51 1.70 -5.59
CA GLU A 159 -4.32 1.85 -4.38
C GLU A 159 -4.90 3.26 -4.27
N MET A 160 -4.14 4.30 -4.64
CA MET A 160 -4.59 5.68 -4.68
C MET A 160 -5.75 5.88 -5.67
N GLY A 161 -5.65 5.30 -6.86
CA GLY A 161 -6.71 5.32 -7.87
C GLY A 161 -8.02 4.75 -7.33
N TRP A 162 -7.95 3.60 -6.64
CA TRP A 162 -9.13 3.03 -6.01
C TRP A 162 -9.76 3.96 -4.95
N TRP A 163 -8.96 4.60 -4.10
CA TRP A 163 -9.46 5.56 -3.12
C TRP A 163 -10.04 6.82 -3.77
N ALA A 164 -9.47 7.27 -4.88
CA ALA A 164 -9.98 8.40 -5.66
C ALA A 164 -11.37 8.09 -6.27
N ASP A 165 -11.58 6.88 -6.76
CA ASP A 165 -12.87 6.43 -7.29
C ASP A 165 -13.94 6.39 -6.19
N VAL A 166 -13.60 5.83 -5.01
CA VAL A 166 -14.50 5.78 -3.85
C VAL A 166 -14.83 7.17 -3.34
N GLU A 167 -13.86 8.08 -3.34
CA GLU A 167 -14.10 9.48 -3.01
C GLU A 167 -14.94 10.16 -4.08
N ALA A 168 -14.76 9.91 -5.38
CA ALA A 168 -15.49 10.62 -6.42
C ALA A 168 -17.02 10.39 -6.32
N SER A 169 -17.44 9.16 -5.98
CA SER A 169 -18.83 8.74 -6.03
C SER A 169 -19.47 8.55 -4.64
N ARG A 170 -20.68 9.10 -4.46
CA ARG A 170 -21.46 8.93 -3.22
C ARG A 170 -21.89 7.48 -2.99
N TRP A 171 -22.20 6.77 -4.08
CA TRP A 171 -22.62 5.38 -4.02
C TRP A 171 -21.47 4.47 -3.63
N ASP A 172 -20.27 4.73 -4.15
CA ASP A 172 -19.07 3.97 -3.78
C ASP A 172 -18.63 4.26 -2.35
N THR A 173 -18.73 5.53 -1.92
CA THR A 173 -18.55 5.89 -0.50
C THR A 173 -19.57 5.18 0.40
N LEU A 174 -20.84 5.08 -0.02
CA LEU A 174 -21.89 4.41 0.75
C LEU A 174 -21.64 2.90 0.81
N TYR A 175 -21.31 2.28 -0.31
CA TYR A 175 -20.96 0.87 -0.38
C TYR A 175 -19.75 0.56 0.50
N TYR A 176 -18.70 1.39 0.42
CA TYR A 176 -17.54 1.30 1.31
C TYR A 176 -17.95 1.41 2.78
N PHE A 177 -18.80 2.38 3.14
CA PHE A 177 -19.31 2.54 4.50
C PHE A 177 -20.03 1.28 4.99
N ILE A 178 -20.96 0.73 4.20
CA ILE A 178 -21.71 -0.49 4.53
C ILE A 178 -20.73 -1.66 4.70
N SER A 179 -19.80 -1.83 3.74
CA SER A 179 -18.82 -2.93 3.76
C SER A 179 -17.94 -2.92 5.01
N MET A 180 -17.54 -1.73 5.49
CA MET A 180 -16.67 -1.58 6.65
C MET A 180 -17.42 -1.50 7.99
N LEU A 181 -18.75 -1.41 7.97
CA LEU A 181 -19.57 -1.22 9.17
C LEU A 181 -19.35 -2.30 10.24
N PRO A 182 -19.29 -3.60 9.93
CA PRO A 182 -19.09 -4.63 10.96
C PRO A 182 -17.75 -4.48 11.68
N VAL A 183 -16.67 -4.20 10.94
CA VAL A 183 -15.33 -4.02 11.50
C VAL A 183 -15.28 -2.76 12.36
N ARG A 184 -15.90 -1.66 11.91
CA ARG A 184 -16.00 -0.41 12.67
C ARG A 184 -16.77 -0.61 13.97
N LEU A 185 -17.88 -1.35 13.92
CA LEU A 185 -18.71 -1.63 15.08
C LEU A 185 -17.95 -2.49 16.10
N LEU A 186 -17.25 -3.53 15.66
CA LEU A 186 -16.42 -4.36 16.55
C LEU A 186 -15.34 -3.55 17.25
N ARG A 187 -14.65 -2.64 16.53
CA ARG A 187 -13.67 -1.73 17.14
C ARG A 187 -14.30 -0.77 18.14
N ALA A 188 -15.46 -0.19 17.80
CA ALA A 188 -16.19 0.68 18.73
C ALA A 188 -16.60 -0.08 20.00
N VAL A 189 -17.14 -1.29 19.85
CA VAL A 189 -17.51 -2.17 20.96
C VAL A 189 -16.29 -2.51 21.82
N ASP A 190 -15.16 -2.87 21.21
CA ASP A 190 -13.92 -3.14 21.93
C ASP A 190 -13.46 -1.91 22.73
N THR A 191 -13.42 -0.72 22.11
CA THR A 191 -13.07 0.52 22.84
C THR A 191 -14.05 0.86 23.96
N ILE A 192 -15.33 0.54 23.80
CA ILE A 192 -16.33 0.69 24.87
C ILE A 192 -16.03 -0.30 26.00
N PHE A 193 -15.72 -1.56 25.69
CA PHE A 193 -15.40 -2.56 26.69
C PHE A 193 -14.09 -2.26 27.42
N THR A 194 -13.04 -1.82 26.73
CA THR A 194 -11.77 -1.45 27.37
C THR A 194 -11.98 -0.23 28.28
N THR A 195 -12.67 0.80 27.81
CA THR A 195 -12.93 2.00 28.63
C THR A 195 -13.85 1.72 29.82
N LEU A 196 -14.86 0.87 29.69
CA LEU A 196 -15.70 0.45 30.81
C LEU A 196 -14.92 -0.39 31.83
N ARG A 197 -14.03 -1.26 31.35
CA ARG A 197 -13.15 -2.08 32.18
C ARG A 197 -12.14 -1.22 32.95
N ASP A 198 -11.56 -0.22 32.29
CA ASP A 198 -10.59 0.70 32.91
C ASP A 198 -11.25 1.59 33.98
N ASN A 199 -12.54 1.89 33.82
CA ASN A 199 -13.34 2.65 34.79
C ASN A 199 -13.98 1.78 35.90
N GLY A 200 -13.74 0.46 35.90
CA GLY A 200 -14.18 -0.45 36.97
C GLY A 200 -15.70 -0.66 37.06
N ILE A 201 -16.45 -0.46 35.97
CA ILE A 201 -17.91 -0.58 36.00
C ILE A 201 -18.33 -2.04 35.77
N PRO A 202 -19.07 -2.68 36.69
CA PRO A 202 -19.50 -4.07 36.52
C PRO A 202 -20.55 -4.20 35.40
N LEU A 203 -20.19 -4.93 34.34
CA LEU A 203 -21.03 -5.16 33.16
C LEU A 203 -22.34 -5.95 33.48
N SER A 204 -22.44 -6.57 34.65
CA SER A 204 -23.59 -7.41 35.04
C SER A 204 -24.89 -6.62 35.24
N GLU A 205 -24.81 -5.34 35.57
CA GLU A 205 -25.98 -4.46 35.72
C GLU A 205 -26.38 -3.81 34.39
N ALA A 206 -25.41 -3.54 33.52
CA ALA A 206 -25.62 -2.94 32.20
C ALA A 206 -26.39 -3.88 31.25
N VAL A 207 -26.11 -5.19 31.27
CA VAL A 207 -26.76 -6.18 30.39
C VAL A 207 -28.28 -6.30 30.63
N LYS A 208 -28.77 -5.90 31.81
CA LYS A 208 -30.19 -6.03 32.16
C LYS A 208 -31.08 -4.97 31.50
N ASN A 209 -30.53 -3.84 31.09
CA ASN A 209 -31.29 -2.76 30.45
C ASN A 209 -30.48 -2.12 29.30
N PRO A 210 -30.84 -2.38 28.03
CA PRO A 210 -30.09 -1.86 26.88
C PRO A 210 -30.10 -0.32 26.81
N ALA A 211 -31.18 0.32 27.29
CA ALA A 211 -31.30 1.77 27.32
C ALA A 211 -30.32 2.43 28.32
N SER A 212 -30.08 1.79 29.47
CA SER A 212 -29.08 2.28 30.43
C SER A 212 -27.65 2.06 29.96
N VAL A 213 -27.40 1.07 29.10
CA VAL A 213 -26.08 0.91 28.46
C VAL A 213 -25.78 2.11 27.59
N LEU A 214 -26.74 2.53 26.76
CA LEU A 214 -26.50 3.65 25.84
C LEU A 214 -26.23 4.95 26.60
N SER A 215 -27.00 5.24 27.66
CA SER A 215 -26.77 6.44 28.46
C SER A 215 -25.45 6.37 29.23
N LEU A 216 -25.10 5.21 29.78
CA LEU A 216 -23.82 4.99 30.45
C LEU A 216 -22.65 5.16 29.48
N VAL A 217 -22.75 4.58 28.29
CA VAL A 217 -21.74 4.69 27.23
C VAL A 217 -21.61 6.12 26.76
N GLN A 218 -22.71 6.85 26.57
CA GLN A 218 -22.66 8.27 26.19
C GLN A 218 -22.01 9.15 27.27
N ASN A 219 -22.22 8.81 28.55
CA ASN A 219 -21.68 9.57 29.68
C ASN A 219 -20.21 9.22 30.00
N THR A 220 -19.78 7.98 29.73
CA THR A 220 -18.44 7.49 30.06
C THR A 220 -17.48 7.50 28.86
N VAL A 221 -17.96 7.09 27.69
CA VAL A 221 -17.19 7.04 26.45
C VAL A 221 -17.36 8.35 25.73
N GLY A 222 -16.40 9.26 25.93
CA GLY A 222 -16.41 10.56 25.28
C GLY A 222 -16.57 10.42 23.75
N PRO A 223 -17.34 11.31 23.08
CA PRO A 223 -17.61 11.22 21.64
C PRO A 223 -16.34 11.20 20.80
N SER A 224 -15.25 11.79 21.30
CA SER A 224 -13.93 11.75 20.65
C SER A 224 -13.31 10.35 20.60
N ALA A 225 -13.48 9.53 21.64
CA ALA A 225 -12.97 8.17 21.71
C ALA A 225 -13.74 7.26 20.76
N LEU A 226 -15.07 7.35 20.79
CA LEU A 226 -15.94 6.59 19.90
C LEU A 226 -15.74 6.96 18.43
N ARG A 227 -15.52 8.25 18.13
CA ARG A 227 -15.13 8.68 16.78
C ARG A 227 -13.79 8.08 16.36
N GLY A 228 -12.79 8.09 17.25
CA GLY A 228 -11.49 7.47 16.97
C GLY A 228 -11.59 5.97 16.70
N ALA A 229 -12.52 5.28 17.37
CA ALA A 229 -12.77 3.87 17.14
C ALA A 229 -13.47 3.58 15.79
N LEU A 230 -14.47 4.40 15.44
CA LEU A 230 -15.25 4.23 14.20
C LEU A 230 -14.55 4.76 12.95
N TYR A 231 -13.76 5.82 13.10
CA TYR A 231 -13.10 6.58 12.03
C TYR A 231 -11.68 6.98 12.49
N PRO A 232 -10.74 6.03 12.58
CA PRO A 232 -9.41 6.27 13.15
C PRO A 232 -8.63 7.38 12.42
N ARG A 233 -8.82 7.51 11.11
CA ARG A 233 -8.12 8.49 10.26
C ARG A 233 -8.95 9.72 9.88
N ALA A 234 -10.19 9.84 10.35
CA ALA A 234 -10.97 11.03 10.04
C ALA A 234 -10.37 12.28 10.71
N PRO A 235 -10.36 13.44 10.03
CA PRO A 235 -9.78 14.65 10.58
C PRO A 235 -10.52 15.07 11.85
N LYS A 236 -9.75 15.43 12.89
CA LYS A 236 -10.30 15.78 14.23
C LYS A 236 -11.29 16.95 14.23
N ARG A 237 -11.37 17.71 13.12
CA ARG A 237 -12.28 18.85 12.94
C ARG A 237 -13.72 18.43 12.68
N LEU A 238 -13.96 17.22 12.18
CA LEU A 238 -15.31 16.73 11.94
C LEU A 238 -15.89 16.13 13.21
N SER A 239 -17.01 16.69 13.65
CA SER A 239 -17.80 16.17 14.76
C SER A 239 -18.55 14.89 14.35
N LEU A 240 -18.90 14.04 15.31
CA LEU A 240 -19.83 12.91 15.11
C LEU A 240 -21.23 13.35 14.67
N THR A 241 -21.56 14.64 14.81
CA THR A 241 -22.81 15.23 14.30
C THR A 241 -22.81 15.43 12.78
N ALA A 242 -21.66 15.27 12.12
CA ALA A 242 -21.60 15.22 10.66
C ALA A 242 -22.25 13.93 10.14
N SER A 243 -22.72 13.94 8.89
CA SER A 243 -23.26 12.71 8.30
C SER A 243 -22.19 11.61 8.28
N PRO A 244 -22.54 10.35 8.60
CA PRO A 244 -21.57 9.24 8.61
C PRO A 244 -20.91 9.06 7.24
N LEU A 245 -21.64 9.38 6.17
CA LEU A 245 -21.12 9.39 4.80
C LEU A 245 -20.07 10.49 4.57
N ALA A 246 -20.24 11.68 5.18
CA ALA A 246 -19.22 12.72 5.10
C ALA A 246 -17.97 12.34 5.89
N LEU A 247 -18.12 11.65 7.03
CA LEU A 247 -17.00 11.12 7.81
C LEU A 247 -16.24 10.02 7.07
N SER A 248 -16.94 9.06 6.43
CA SER A 248 -16.30 8.02 5.63
C SER A 248 -15.60 8.61 4.40
N ARG A 249 -16.20 9.60 3.74
CA ARG A 249 -15.55 10.34 2.64
C ARG A 249 -14.28 11.05 3.11
N ALA A 250 -14.32 11.72 4.26
CA ALA A 250 -13.16 12.42 4.81
C ALA A 250 -12.03 11.46 5.22
N GLU A 251 -12.38 10.26 5.68
CA GLU A 251 -11.43 9.17 5.93
C GLU A 251 -10.80 8.65 4.64
N CYS A 252 -11.59 8.43 3.57
CA CYS A 252 -11.06 8.06 2.25
C CYS A 252 -10.10 9.13 1.70
N ALA A 253 -10.45 10.41 1.88
CA ALA A 253 -9.58 11.52 1.49
C ALA A 253 -8.30 11.58 2.32
N ALA A 254 -8.34 11.19 3.60
CA ALA A 254 -7.14 11.08 4.43
C ALA A 254 -6.23 9.94 3.96
N HIS A 255 -6.80 8.77 3.66
CA HIS A 255 -6.07 7.64 3.08
C HIS A 255 -5.40 8.01 1.75
N ARG A 256 -6.13 8.69 0.85
CA ARG A 256 -5.57 9.15 -0.42
C ARG A 256 -4.39 10.10 -0.22
N ARG A 257 -4.48 11.05 0.71
CA ARG A 257 -3.38 11.97 1.03
C ARG A 257 -2.16 11.26 1.60
N GLU A 258 -2.36 10.28 2.49
CA GLU A 258 -1.26 9.47 3.04
C GLU A 258 -0.56 8.66 1.91
N LEU A 259 -1.33 8.11 0.97
CA LEU A 259 -0.77 7.44 -0.21
C LEU A 259 -0.08 8.43 -1.17
N GLU A 260 -0.61 9.64 -1.35
CA GLU A 260 0.05 10.71 -2.12
C GLU A 260 1.41 11.05 -1.53
N THR A 261 1.51 11.19 -0.20
CA THR A 261 2.81 11.43 0.45
C THR A 261 3.79 10.27 0.23
N LEU A 262 3.33 9.01 0.35
CA LEU A 262 4.17 7.85 0.08
C LEU A 262 4.62 7.79 -1.39
N ARG A 263 3.75 8.15 -2.33
CA ARG A 263 4.09 8.21 -3.76
C ARG A 263 5.16 9.26 -4.01
N ASP A 264 5.00 10.45 -3.43
CA ASP A 264 5.95 11.55 -3.58
C ASP A 264 7.31 11.17 -2.99
N GLU A 265 7.34 10.45 -1.87
CA GLU A 265 8.57 9.85 -1.31
C GLU A 265 9.21 8.85 -2.28
N ARG A 266 8.43 7.96 -2.93
CA ARG A 266 8.98 7.05 -3.95
C ARG A 266 9.48 7.81 -5.17
N ALA A 267 8.77 8.84 -5.62
CA ALA A 267 9.18 9.66 -6.74
C ALA A 267 10.49 10.41 -6.44
N GLU A 268 10.67 10.89 -5.21
CA GLU A 268 11.93 11.50 -4.76
C GLU A 268 13.08 10.48 -4.79
N LEU A 269 12.87 9.27 -4.26
CA LEU A 269 13.87 8.20 -4.30
C LEU A 269 14.22 7.78 -5.74
N LEU A 270 13.21 7.65 -6.61
CA LEU A 270 13.42 7.38 -8.05
C LEU A 270 14.22 8.51 -8.70
N GLY A 271 13.95 9.78 -8.35
CA GLY A 271 14.71 10.94 -8.82
C GLY A 271 16.16 10.92 -8.33
N LEU A 272 16.40 10.57 -7.07
CA LEU A 272 17.75 10.41 -6.50
C LEU A 272 18.51 9.28 -7.21
N LEU A 273 17.89 8.12 -7.38
CA LEU A 273 18.48 6.98 -8.10
C LEU A 273 18.73 7.32 -9.58
N ALA A 274 17.82 8.02 -10.25
CA ALA A 274 17.99 8.46 -11.64
C ALA A 274 19.18 9.43 -11.77
N ARG A 275 19.32 10.38 -10.83
CA ARG A 275 20.46 11.32 -10.78
C ARG A 275 21.77 10.60 -10.53
N MET A 276 21.77 9.52 -9.75
CA MET A 276 22.98 8.74 -9.50
C MET A 276 23.47 7.99 -10.73
N ARG A 277 22.58 7.59 -11.63
CA ARG A 277 22.95 6.92 -12.90
C ARG A 277 23.94 7.73 -13.72
N THR A 278 23.78 9.06 -13.77
CA THR A 278 24.68 9.93 -14.54
C THR A 278 26.04 10.11 -13.87
N SER A 279 26.14 9.83 -12.57
CA SER A 279 27.40 9.88 -11.81
C SER A 279 28.16 8.55 -11.78
N PHE A 280 27.63 7.51 -12.43
CA PHE A 280 28.26 6.19 -12.44
C PHE A 280 29.58 6.23 -13.22
N ASN A 281 30.69 5.97 -12.52
CA ASN A 281 32.01 5.81 -13.12
C ASN A 281 32.46 4.34 -12.95
N PRO A 282 32.62 3.57 -14.04
CA PRO A 282 33.02 2.16 -13.96
C PRO A 282 34.42 1.97 -13.35
N GLN A 283 35.28 2.98 -13.37
CA GLN A 283 36.61 2.93 -12.75
C GLN A 283 36.58 3.10 -11.22
N ALA A 284 35.50 3.66 -10.67
CA ALA A 284 35.33 3.91 -9.25
C ALA A 284 33.88 3.63 -8.79
N PRO A 285 33.48 2.35 -8.64
CA PRO A 285 32.11 1.97 -8.27
C PRO A 285 31.74 2.24 -6.80
N MET A 286 32.71 2.40 -5.90
CA MET A 286 32.48 2.63 -4.46
C MET A 286 31.60 3.85 -4.12
N PRO A 287 31.89 5.08 -4.60
CA PRO A 287 31.05 6.25 -4.29
C PRO A 287 29.61 6.08 -4.79
N PHE A 288 29.40 5.32 -5.86
CA PHE A 288 28.07 4.99 -6.37
C PHE A 288 27.32 4.05 -5.42
N ILE A 289 27.96 3.00 -4.93
CA ILE A 289 27.33 2.05 -3.99
C ILE A 289 27.02 2.71 -2.65
N GLU A 290 27.92 3.55 -2.15
CA GLU A 290 27.68 4.30 -0.92
C GLU A 290 26.51 5.27 -1.07
N SER A 291 26.39 5.94 -2.22
CA SER A 291 25.23 6.81 -2.47
C SER A 291 23.92 6.03 -2.52
N ILE A 292 23.90 4.80 -3.08
CA ILE A 292 22.68 3.95 -3.09
C ILE A 292 22.30 3.64 -1.64
N LYS A 293 23.27 3.18 -0.85
CA LYS A 293 23.07 2.90 0.56
C LYS A 293 22.55 4.12 1.31
N THR A 294 23.10 5.31 1.06
CA THR A 294 22.63 6.53 1.74
C THR A 294 21.21 6.89 1.34
N ALA A 295 20.81 6.72 0.08
CA ALA A 295 19.44 7.01 -0.37
C ALA A 295 18.41 6.13 0.36
N PHE A 296 18.67 4.83 0.47
CA PHE A 296 17.76 3.90 1.17
C PHE A 296 17.81 4.04 2.71
N VAL A 297 18.93 4.48 3.28
CA VAL A 297 19.05 4.69 4.73
C VAL A 297 18.41 6.02 5.17
N LEU A 298 18.46 7.06 4.33
CA LEU A 298 17.88 8.38 4.65
C LEU A 298 16.37 8.29 4.85
N GLU A 299 15.69 7.43 4.09
CA GLU A 299 14.24 7.24 4.15
C GLU A 299 13.76 6.73 5.52
N LYS A 300 14.57 5.93 6.22
CA LYS A 300 14.17 5.33 7.51
C LYS A 300 14.33 6.29 8.70
N ALA A 301 14.89 7.48 8.50
CA ALA A 301 14.96 8.49 9.54
C ALA A 301 13.70 9.39 9.45
N PRO A 302 12.65 9.18 10.26
CA PRO A 302 11.57 10.14 10.33
C PRO A 302 12.18 11.49 10.65
N SER A 303 11.86 12.50 9.85
CA SER A 303 12.28 13.90 9.94
C SER A 303 12.23 14.44 11.38
N ARG A 304 13.26 14.13 12.17
CA ARG A 304 13.59 14.74 13.46
C ARG A 304 14.83 15.59 13.20
N PRO A 305 14.68 16.91 12.99
CA PRO A 305 15.77 17.78 12.55
C PRO A 305 16.81 18.10 13.65
N ASN A 306 17.09 17.21 14.62
CA ASN A 306 17.94 17.61 15.76
C ASN A 306 18.82 16.54 16.42
N GLN A 307 19.14 15.43 15.77
CA GLN A 307 20.10 14.44 16.33
C GLN A 307 21.21 14.02 15.37
N GLN A 308 21.59 14.88 14.41
CA GLN A 308 22.73 14.64 13.52
C GLN A 308 24.11 14.72 14.21
N GLY A 309 24.17 14.96 15.52
CA GLY A 309 25.42 15.23 16.23
C GLY A 309 25.69 14.30 17.39
N ARG A 310 25.90 12.99 17.17
CA ARG A 310 26.80 12.21 18.07
C ARG A 310 27.19 10.78 17.71
N ALA A 311 26.62 10.13 16.70
CA ALA A 311 26.98 8.73 16.39
C ALA A 311 27.96 8.65 15.21
N ARG A 312 29.19 9.15 15.38
CA ARG A 312 30.29 8.90 14.43
C ARG A 312 31.62 8.79 15.15
N ALA A 313 31.90 7.60 15.69
CA ALA A 313 33.25 7.07 15.85
C ALA A 313 33.15 5.63 16.37
N MET A 314 33.53 4.67 15.53
CA MET A 314 34.09 3.34 15.83
C MET A 314 33.57 2.28 14.87
N SER A 315 34.14 2.28 13.66
CA SER A 315 34.40 1.06 12.91
C SER A 315 35.65 1.33 12.07
N LEU A 316 36.78 0.75 12.50
CA LEU A 316 38.13 1.04 12.02
C LEU A 316 38.53 0.22 10.77
N ALA A 317 37.59 -0.48 10.13
CA ALA A 317 37.85 -1.23 8.92
C ALA A 317 37.18 -0.52 7.72
N PRO A 318 37.93 -0.15 6.66
CA PRO A 318 37.33 0.32 5.42
C PRO A 318 36.39 -0.79 4.92
N PRO A 319 35.11 -0.48 4.69
CA PRO A 319 34.17 -1.50 4.26
C PRO A 319 34.61 -2.01 2.88
N THR A 320 34.89 -3.31 2.78
CA THR A 320 35.22 -3.93 1.51
C THR A 320 34.02 -3.85 0.58
N LEU A 321 34.25 -3.56 -0.71
CA LEU A 321 33.19 -3.36 -1.71
C LEU A 321 32.19 -4.52 -1.71
N SER A 322 32.70 -5.76 -1.71
CA SER A 322 31.89 -6.98 -1.64
C SER A 322 30.97 -7.03 -0.41
N SER A 323 31.45 -6.63 0.77
CA SER A 323 30.64 -6.58 1.99
C SER A 323 29.52 -5.53 1.90
N THR A 324 29.79 -4.39 1.26
CA THR A 324 28.77 -3.34 1.07
C THR A 324 27.69 -3.75 0.07
N LEU A 325 28.07 -4.32 -1.08
CA LEU A 325 27.14 -4.84 -2.08
C LEU A 325 26.28 -5.96 -1.49
N ARG A 326 26.92 -6.92 -0.81
CA ARG A 326 26.21 -8.02 -0.14
C ARG A 326 25.22 -7.50 0.89
N LYS A 327 25.63 -6.53 1.72
CA LYS A 327 24.74 -5.91 2.72
C LYS A 327 23.59 -5.15 2.04
N LEU A 328 23.84 -4.47 0.93
CA LEU A 328 22.82 -3.73 0.20
C LEU A 328 21.79 -4.68 -0.41
N ALA A 329 22.25 -5.69 -1.14
CA ALA A 329 21.40 -6.63 -1.85
C ALA A 329 20.62 -7.57 -0.91
N LEU A 330 21.26 -8.08 0.15
CA LEU A 330 20.66 -9.10 1.02
C LEU A 330 19.96 -8.54 2.25
N VAL A 331 20.35 -7.35 2.73
CA VAL A 331 19.81 -6.80 3.99
C VAL A 331 18.97 -5.57 3.72
N ILE A 332 19.53 -4.58 3.02
CA ILE A 332 18.88 -3.26 2.90
C ILE A 332 17.65 -3.33 1.98
N LEU A 333 17.78 -3.91 0.78
CA LEU A 333 16.68 -4.01 -0.18
C LEU A 333 15.49 -4.80 0.38
N PRO A 334 15.66 -6.02 0.94
CA PRO A 334 14.54 -6.78 1.49
C PRO A 334 13.93 -6.11 2.72
N ALA A 335 14.74 -5.50 3.60
CA ALA A 335 14.23 -4.77 4.76
C ALA A 335 13.43 -3.52 4.36
N HIS A 336 13.78 -2.90 3.23
CA HIS A 336 13.03 -1.80 2.64
C HIS A 336 11.70 -2.27 2.07
N GLN A 337 11.69 -3.41 1.35
CA GLN A 337 10.46 -4.02 0.86
C GLN A 337 9.50 -4.40 1.99
N SER A 338 10.00 -4.99 3.08
CA SER A 338 9.16 -5.31 4.24
C SER A 338 8.64 -4.05 4.93
N ALA A 339 9.48 -3.03 5.13
CA ALA A 339 9.04 -1.76 5.72
C ALA A 339 7.98 -1.05 4.85
N HIS A 340 8.12 -1.13 3.53
CA HIS A 340 7.10 -0.66 2.60
C HIS A 340 5.80 -1.47 2.71
N ALA A 341 5.89 -2.81 2.75
CA ALA A 341 4.74 -3.69 2.91
C ALA A 341 3.96 -3.40 4.20
N ASP A 342 4.66 -3.11 5.31
CA ASP A 342 4.06 -2.73 6.58
C ASP A 342 3.42 -1.34 6.52
N SER A 343 4.06 -0.37 5.85
CA SER A 343 3.53 0.99 5.70
C SER A 343 2.28 1.01 4.83
N ILE A 344 2.25 0.19 3.77
CA ILE A 344 1.13 0.12 2.84
C ILE A 344 0.00 -0.78 3.37
N SER A 345 0.27 -1.77 4.23
CA SER A 345 -0.78 -2.68 4.73
C SER A 345 -1.91 -1.96 5.44
N ASP A 346 -1.61 -0.86 6.12
CA ASP A 346 -2.60 -0.06 6.84
C ASP A 346 -3.38 0.90 5.93
N LEU A 347 -2.85 1.17 4.73
CA LEU A 347 -3.41 2.07 3.72
C LEU A 347 -4.08 1.33 2.56
N LYS A 348 -3.85 0.03 2.47
CA LYS A 348 -4.44 -0.85 1.48
C LYS A 348 -5.95 -0.83 1.58
N ARG A 349 -6.56 -1.07 0.43
CA ARG A 349 -7.97 -1.42 0.36
C ARG A 349 -8.36 -2.53 1.36
N PRO A 350 -9.59 -2.48 1.89
CA PRO A 350 -10.13 -3.56 2.69
C PRO A 350 -10.08 -4.90 1.95
N HIS A 351 -9.87 -5.98 2.70
CA HIS A 351 -9.87 -7.34 2.16
C HIS A 351 -11.16 -7.62 1.37
N THR A 352 -11.06 -8.41 0.31
CA THR A 352 -12.18 -8.72 -0.59
C THR A 352 -13.37 -9.31 0.14
N LEU A 353 -13.15 -10.18 1.13
CA LEU A 353 -14.22 -10.71 1.99
C LEU A 353 -15.00 -9.61 2.73
N VAL A 354 -14.32 -8.56 3.20
CA VAL A 354 -14.97 -7.41 3.87
C VAL A 354 -15.75 -6.57 2.85
N ARG A 355 -15.38 -6.58 1.58
CA ARG A 355 -16.16 -5.92 0.53
C ARG A 355 -17.38 -6.73 0.09
N VAL A 356 -17.21 -8.04 -0.05
CA VAL A 356 -18.21 -8.93 -0.65
C VAL A 356 -19.24 -9.42 0.37
N TRP A 357 -18.99 -9.32 1.69
CA TRP A 357 -19.97 -9.80 2.68
C TRP A 357 -21.39 -9.25 2.54
N PRO A 358 -21.63 -7.96 2.19
CA PRO A 358 -22.99 -7.47 2.04
C PRO A 358 -23.68 -8.20 0.89
N GLU A 359 -22.97 -8.42 -0.21
CA GLU A 359 -23.47 -9.17 -1.35
C GLU A 359 -23.68 -10.64 -0.99
N LEU A 360 -22.75 -11.26 -0.27
CA LEU A 360 -22.88 -12.66 0.18
C LEU A 360 -24.08 -12.86 1.12
N LEU A 361 -24.38 -11.87 1.97
CA LEU A 361 -25.48 -11.94 2.93
C LEU A 361 -26.83 -11.57 2.30
N LEU A 362 -26.86 -10.60 1.38
CA LEU A 362 -28.08 -10.17 0.71
C LEU A 362 -28.42 -11.00 -0.54
N ALA A 363 -27.45 -11.65 -1.19
CA ALA A 363 -27.70 -12.40 -2.41
C ALA A 363 -28.68 -13.56 -2.21
N PRO A 364 -28.58 -14.43 -1.18
CA PRO A 364 -29.54 -15.52 -1.00
C PRO A 364 -30.99 -15.07 -0.83
N PRO A 365 -31.34 -14.10 0.06
CA PRO A 365 -32.72 -13.64 0.17
C PRO A 365 -33.19 -12.87 -1.06
N LEU A 366 -32.31 -12.15 -1.77
CA LEU A 366 -32.67 -11.48 -3.03
C LEU A 366 -32.96 -12.48 -4.15
N VAL A 367 -32.15 -13.54 -4.28
CA VAL A 367 -32.38 -14.62 -5.24
C VAL A 367 -33.67 -15.37 -4.90
N TRP A 368 -33.91 -15.65 -3.62
CA TRP A 368 -35.14 -16.29 -3.16
C TRP A 368 -36.38 -15.41 -3.42
N ALA A 369 -36.32 -14.13 -3.08
CA ALA A 369 -37.39 -13.17 -3.35
C ALA A 369 -37.64 -13.00 -4.85
N GLY A 370 -36.57 -12.91 -5.66
CA GLY A 370 -36.66 -12.85 -7.11
C GLY A 370 -37.29 -14.10 -7.71
N PHE A 371 -36.97 -15.29 -7.17
CA PHE A 371 -37.59 -16.55 -7.55
C PHE A 371 -39.09 -16.57 -7.24
N HIS A 372 -39.48 -16.16 -6.02
CA HIS A 372 -40.90 -16.07 -5.64
C HIS A 372 -41.67 -15.04 -6.45
N TYR A 373 -41.07 -13.89 -6.71
CA TYR A 373 -41.67 -12.85 -7.54
C TYR A 373 -41.86 -13.33 -8.99
N ALA A 374 -40.88 -14.01 -9.57
CA ALA A 374 -40.99 -14.58 -10.90
C ALA A 374 -42.05 -15.71 -10.98
N ALA A 375 -42.16 -16.53 -9.94
CA ALA A 375 -43.21 -17.55 -9.84
C ALA A 375 -44.60 -16.91 -9.77
N GLY A 376 -44.77 -15.87 -8.94
CA GLY A 376 -46.02 -15.12 -8.84
C GLY A 376 -46.40 -14.41 -10.14
N LEU A 377 -45.42 -13.82 -10.83
CA LEU A 377 -45.64 -13.14 -12.12
C LEU A 377 -46.15 -14.12 -13.19
N ARG A 378 -45.62 -15.36 -13.22
CA ARG A 378 -46.09 -16.40 -14.16
C ARG A 378 -47.54 -16.81 -13.89
N VAL A 379 -47.94 -16.92 -12.63
CA VAL A 379 -49.33 -17.21 -12.26
C VAL A 379 -50.23 -16.05 -12.66
N GLY A 380 -49.86 -14.81 -12.31
CA GLY A 380 -50.64 -13.62 -12.67
C GLY A 380 -50.79 -13.41 -14.19
N LEU A 381 -49.74 -13.71 -14.97
CA LEU A 381 -49.81 -13.71 -16.44
C LEU A 381 -50.77 -14.77 -16.98
N ARG A 382 -50.80 -15.95 -16.38
CA ARG A 382 -51.71 -17.02 -16.76
C ARG A 382 -53.17 -16.65 -16.48
N ASP A 383 -53.44 -16.12 -15.29
CA ASP A 383 -54.78 -15.69 -14.89
C ASP A 383 -55.28 -14.51 -15.75
N ALA A 384 -54.38 -13.58 -16.11
CA ALA A 384 -54.72 -12.49 -17.02
C ALA A 384 -55.11 -13.01 -18.42
N VAL A 385 -54.37 -13.99 -18.96
CA VAL A 385 -54.68 -14.63 -20.25
C VAL A 385 -56.03 -15.35 -20.19
N ASP A 386 -56.30 -16.08 -19.11
CA ASP A 386 -57.57 -16.80 -18.95
C ASP A 386 -58.75 -15.84 -18.79
N THR A 387 -58.54 -14.67 -18.15
CA THR A 387 -59.54 -13.59 -18.04
C THR A 387 -59.86 -12.98 -19.41
N ILE A 388 -58.83 -12.72 -20.23
CA ILE A 388 -59.02 -12.19 -21.60
C ILE A 388 -59.76 -13.21 -22.47
N LYS A 389 -59.41 -14.50 -22.38
CA LYS A 389 -60.12 -15.57 -23.09
C LYS A 389 -61.59 -15.67 -22.67
N GLY A 390 -61.86 -15.63 -21.37
CA GLY A 390 -63.22 -15.64 -20.83
C GLY A 390 -64.04 -14.44 -21.31
N PHE A 391 -63.43 -13.25 -21.31
CA PHE A 391 -64.05 -12.04 -21.85
C PHE A 391 -64.38 -12.20 -23.33
N TRP A 392 -63.43 -12.65 -24.16
CA TRP A 392 -63.65 -12.82 -25.59
C TRP A 392 -64.73 -13.85 -25.91
N SER A 393 -64.71 -14.99 -25.21
CA SER A 393 -65.70 -16.06 -25.38
C SER A 393 -67.11 -15.58 -25.03
N ASN A 394 -67.28 -14.90 -23.89
CA ASN A 394 -68.61 -14.52 -23.41
C ASN A 394 -69.15 -13.23 -24.05
N TYR A 395 -68.30 -12.24 -24.37
CA TYR A 395 -68.76 -10.95 -24.89
C TYR A 395 -68.69 -10.83 -26.40
N VAL A 396 -67.77 -11.53 -27.08
CA VAL A 396 -67.61 -11.38 -28.53
C VAL A 396 -68.27 -12.55 -29.24
N VAL A 397 -67.94 -13.77 -28.82
CA VAL A 397 -68.38 -14.98 -29.54
C VAL A 397 -69.84 -15.32 -29.26
N ALA A 398 -70.28 -15.31 -28.00
CA ALA A 398 -71.66 -15.66 -27.66
C ALA A 398 -72.70 -14.72 -28.32
N PRO A 399 -72.54 -13.38 -28.28
CA PRO A 399 -73.50 -12.48 -28.92
C PRO A 399 -73.45 -12.56 -30.45
N ALA A 400 -72.26 -12.72 -31.04
CA ALA A 400 -72.15 -12.90 -32.49
C ALA A 400 -72.87 -14.17 -32.96
N LYS A 401 -72.85 -15.23 -32.15
CA LYS A 401 -73.59 -16.46 -32.44
C LYS A 401 -75.10 -16.27 -32.32
N GLU A 402 -75.57 -15.54 -31.31
CA GLU A 402 -77.00 -15.23 -31.12
C GLU A 402 -77.57 -14.39 -32.28
N ILE A 403 -76.79 -13.45 -32.81
CA ILE A 403 -77.16 -12.64 -33.99
C ILE A 403 -77.18 -13.47 -35.28
N LEU A 404 -76.32 -14.50 -35.40
CA LEU A 404 -76.28 -15.38 -36.57
C LEU A 404 -77.41 -16.43 -36.59
N ASP A 405 -77.94 -16.77 -35.42
CA ASP A 405 -79.08 -17.70 -35.27
C ASP A 405 -80.45 -17.00 -35.43
N THR A 406 -80.50 -15.66 -35.52
CA THR A 406 -81.71 -14.86 -35.83
C THR A 406 -81.75 -14.46 -37.30
#